data_AF-V5GNK0-F1
#
_entry.id   AF-V5GNK0-F1
#
_cell.length_a   1.000
_cell.length_b   1.000
_cell.length_c   1.000
_cell.angle_alpha   90.00
_cell.angle_beta   90.00
_cell.angle_gamma   90.00
#
_symmetry.space_group_name_H-M   'P 1'
#
loop_
_entity.id
_entity.type
_entity.pdbx_description
1 polymer ?
#
loop_
_entity_poly.entity_id
_entity_poly.type
_entity_poly.pdbx_seq_one_letter_code
_entity_poly.pdbx_strand_id
1 'polypeptide(L)'
;MRDMNFRYLKRNRNSMLVEKDEIVVWRREYLEKIRELRASGKKIYYMDETWVNEGHTVSKVWQDGNVKSKRQAFLDGFSTGLKAPSGKGRRLIITHIGSDTGFLENGLHVFESRKTGDYHEDMNSDVFEKWFEYVLSYLEPGAVVVMDNAPYPSRRVEML
;
A
#
# COMPACT_ATOMS: atom_id res chain seq x y z
N MET A 1 -43.32 0.12 8.48
CA MET A 1 -41.85 -0.08 8.70
C MET A 1 -41.46 0.02 10.18
N ARG A 2 -41.90 1.02 10.96
CA ARG A 2 -41.72 1.01 12.44
C ARG A 2 -42.58 -0.04 13.15
N ASP A 3 -43.78 -0.33 12.63
CA ASP A 3 -44.69 -1.34 13.19
C ASP A 3 -44.28 -2.79 12.90
N MET A 4 -43.24 -2.98 12.07
CA MET A 4 -42.58 -4.27 11.84
C MET A 4 -41.27 -4.40 12.63
N ASN A 5 -41.01 -3.48 13.57
CA ASN A 5 -39.80 -3.42 14.38
C ASN A 5 -38.47 -3.19 13.61
N PHE A 6 -38.52 -2.78 12.34
CA PHE A 6 -37.31 -2.40 11.60
C PHE A 6 -36.87 -0.99 11.99
N ARG A 7 -35.62 -0.86 12.45
CA ARG A 7 -34.98 0.43 12.76
C ARG A 7 -33.87 0.71 11.76
N TYR A 8 -33.81 1.94 11.27
CA TYR A 8 -32.70 2.43 10.46
C TYR A 8 -31.52 2.77 11.38
N LEU A 9 -30.58 1.83 11.52
CA LEU A 9 -29.37 2.00 12.32
C LEU A 9 -28.17 2.11 11.39
N LYS A 10 -27.29 3.07 11.68
CA LYS A 10 -25.97 3.14 11.05
C LYS A 10 -25.19 1.90 11.48
N ARG A 11 -24.74 1.06 10.53
CA ARG A 11 -23.73 0.03 10.79
C ARG A 11 -22.43 0.73 11.20
N ASN A 12 -22.25 0.96 12.49
CA ASN A 12 -20.95 1.30 13.04
C ASN A 12 -20.22 -0.01 13.28
N ARG A 13 -19.13 -0.24 12.54
CA ARG A 13 -18.15 -1.25 12.93
C ARG A 13 -17.45 -0.68 14.15
N ASN A 14 -17.82 -1.15 15.34
CA ASN A 14 -16.93 -1.03 16.51
C ASN A 14 -15.74 -1.94 16.24
N SER A 15 -14.83 -1.52 15.37
CA SER A 15 -13.49 -2.08 15.29
C SER A 15 -12.70 -1.52 16.48
N MET A 16 -13.05 -1.95 17.69
CA MET A 16 -12.03 -2.00 18.71
C MET A 16 -10.91 -2.88 18.13
N LEU A 17 -9.68 -2.38 18.14
CA LEU A 17 -8.52 -3.20 17.83
C LEU A 17 -8.41 -4.25 18.94
N VAL A 18 -9.19 -5.33 18.82
CA VAL A 18 -9.06 -6.50 19.69
C VAL A 18 -7.86 -7.24 19.14
N GLU A 19 -6.70 -6.91 19.69
CA GLU A 19 -5.49 -7.67 19.43
C GLU A 19 -5.67 -9.04 20.08
N LYS A 20 -5.56 -10.11 19.30
CA LYS A 20 -5.56 -11.47 19.83
C LYS A 20 -4.26 -11.69 20.60
N ASP A 21 -4.29 -12.44 21.69
CA ASP A 21 -3.10 -12.75 22.49
C ASP A 21 -1.96 -13.33 21.63
N GLU A 22 -2.31 -14.18 20.66
CA GLU A 22 -1.38 -14.73 19.66
C GLU A 22 -0.64 -13.63 18.87
N ILE A 23 -1.36 -12.59 18.43
CA ILE A 23 -0.78 -11.47 17.69
C ILE A 23 0.15 -10.66 18.60
N VAL A 24 -0.20 -10.49 19.88
CA VAL A 24 0.66 -9.83 20.87
C VAL A 24 1.96 -10.62 21.04
N VAL A 25 1.89 -11.94 21.16
CA VAL A 25 3.05 -12.82 21.28
C VAL A 25 3.94 -12.70 20.05
N TRP A 26 3.39 -12.88 18.83
CA TRP A 26 4.16 -12.76 17.59
C TRP A 26 4.82 -11.40 17.43
N ARG A 27 4.16 -10.32 17.83
CA ARG A 27 4.76 -8.98 17.80
C ARG A 27 5.90 -8.84 18.79
N ARG A 28 5.79 -9.42 19.99
CA ARG A 28 6.90 -9.43 20.97
C ARG A 28 8.09 -10.21 20.43
N GLU A 29 7.86 -11.42 19.93
CA GLU A 29 8.90 -12.26 19.31
C GLU A 29 9.60 -11.55 18.15
N TYR A 30 8.81 -10.93 17.25
CA TYR A 30 9.35 -10.12 16.16
C TYR A 30 10.23 -8.97 16.68
N LEU A 31 9.76 -8.21 17.67
CA LEU A 31 10.49 -7.07 18.22
C LEU A 31 11.78 -7.50 18.94
N GLU A 32 11.73 -8.61 19.69
CA GLU A 32 12.90 -9.21 20.32
C GLU A 32 13.92 -9.64 19.26
N LYS A 33 13.46 -10.34 18.21
CA LYS A 33 14.34 -10.79 17.14
C LYS A 33 15.01 -9.64 16.41
N ILE A 34 14.25 -8.60 16.07
CA ILE A 34 14.78 -7.41 15.43
C ILE A 34 15.81 -6.69 16.33
N ARG A 35 15.59 -6.67 17.65
CA ARG A 35 16.57 -6.12 18.61
C ARG A 35 17.86 -6.93 18.61
N GLU A 36 17.79 -8.25 18.64
CA GLU A 36 18.97 -9.13 18.57
C GLU A 36 19.78 -8.92 17.28
N LEU A 37 19.09 -8.85 16.14
CA LEU A 37 19.72 -8.64 14.84
C LEU A 37 20.43 -7.29 14.79
N ARG A 38 19.80 -6.23 15.31
CA ARG A 38 20.45 -4.91 15.42
C ARG A 38 21.65 -4.94 16.38
N ALA A 39 21.52 -5.60 17.53
CA ALA A 39 22.60 -5.72 18.51
C ALA A 39 23.80 -6.52 17.98
N SER A 40 23.57 -7.50 17.12
CA SER A 40 24.62 -8.26 16.42
C SER A 40 25.20 -7.54 15.20
N GLY A 41 24.82 -6.29 14.95
CA GLY A 41 25.35 -5.48 13.85
C GLY A 41 24.87 -5.92 12.47
N LYS A 42 23.75 -6.66 12.38
CA LYS A 42 23.18 -7.08 11.10
C LYS A 42 22.57 -5.88 10.38
N LYS A 43 22.89 -5.75 9.09
CA LYS A 43 22.18 -4.84 8.19
C LYS A 43 20.78 -5.39 7.93
N ILE A 44 19.75 -4.60 8.25
CA ILE A 44 18.35 -4.99 8.08
C ILE A 44 17.73 -4.13 6.99
N TYR A 45 17.16 -4.79 6.00
CA TYR A 45 16.36 -4.19 4.95
C TYR A 45 14.89 -4.50 5.18
N TYR A 46 14.04 -3.51 4.96
CA TYR A 46 12.60 -3.60 4.99
C TYR A 46 12.09 -3.37 3.58
N MET A 47 11.16 -4.21 3.16
CA MET A 47 10.48 -4.05 1.88
C MET A 47 8.98 -4.08 2.07
N ASP A 48 8.28 -3.39 1.18
CA ASP A 48 6.82 -3.40 1.14
C ASP A 48 6.32 -3.03 -0.27
N GLU A 49 5.04 -3.30 -0.51
CA GLU A 49 4.31 -2.92 -1.71
C GLU A 49 3.29 -1.84 -1.39
N THR A 50 3.19 -0.86 -2.29
CA THR A 50 2.12 0.14 -2.27
C THR A 50 1.60 0.41 -3.68
N TRP A 51 0.53 1.19 -3.77
CA TRP A 51 -0.04 1.58 -5.04
C TRP A 51 -0.48 3.04 -5.05
N VAL A 52 -0.41 3.66 -6.23
CA VAL A 52 -0.95 4.98 -6.50
C VAL A 52 -1.94 4.89 -7.66
N ASN A 53 -3.06 5.59 -7.55
CA ASN A 53 -4.04 5.65 -8.64
C ASN A 53 -3.90 6.99 -9.38
N GLU A 54 -4.12 6.99 -10.69
CA GLU A 54 -4.07 8.17 -11.57
C GLU A 54 -5.04 9.27 -11.12
N GLY A 55 -6.22 8.88 -10.63
CA GLY A 55 -7.23 9.77 -10.06
C GLY A 55 -7.03 10.10 -8.58
N HIS A 56 -5.85 9.82 -8.00
CA HIS A 56 -5.59 10.16 -6.60
C HIS A 56 -5.53 11.69 -6.44
N THR A 57 -6.50 12.24 -5.70
CA THR A 57 -6.62 13.67 -5.46
C THR A 57 -6.98 13.93 -3.99
N VAL A 58 -6.73 15.15 -3.52
CA VAL A 58 -7.11 15.56 -2.17
C VAL A 58 -8.64 15.65 -2.06
N SER A 59 -9.19 15.22 -0.93
CA SER A 59 -10.64 15.22 -0.70
C SER A 59 -11.24 16.62 -0.54
N LYS A 60 -10.40 17.63 -0.30
CA LYS A 60 -10.79 19.03 -0.13
C LYS A 60 -10.00 19.88 -1.11
N VAL A 61 -10.73 20.60 -1.96
CA VAL A 61 -10.20 21.60 -2.89
C VAL A 61 -11.00 22.88 -2.71
N TRP A 62 -10.34 24.03 -2.88
CA TRP A 62 -11.03 25.30 -2.95
C TRP A 62 -11.81 25.38 -4.26
N GLN A 63 -13.12 25.54 -4.18
CA GLN A 63 -13.99 25.80 -5.33
C GLN A 63 -14.52 27.22 -5.26
N ASP A 64 -14.45 27.92 -6.39
CA ASP A 64 -15.09 29.23 -6.52
C ASP A 64 -16.60 29.06 -6.68
N GLY A 65 -17.36 29.56 -5.71
CA GLY A 65 -18.83 29.51 -5.72
C GLY A 65 -19.50 30.54 -6.64
N ASN A 66 -18.74 31.51 -7.17
CA ASN A 66 -19.27 32.55 -8.05
C ASN A 66 -19.39 32.06 -9.50
N VAL A 67 -18.58 31.07 -9.88
CA VAL A 67 -18.55 30.50 -11.24
C VAL A 67 -19.62 29.43 -11.39
N LYS A 68 -20.79 29.82 -11.93
CA LYS A 68 -21.95 28.91 -12.07
C LYS A 68 -21.92 28.02 -13.32
N SER A 69 -21.08 28.33 -14.30
CA SER A 69 -20.93 27.51 -15.51
C SER A 69 -19.58 27.73 -16.19
N LYS A 70 -19.14 26.75 -17.00
CA LYS A 70 -17.94 26.88 -17.85
C LYS A 70 -18.03 28.05 -18.82
N ARG A 71 -19.23 28.32 -19.35
CA ARG A 71 -19.47 29.43 -20.28
C ARG A 71 -19.29 30.78 -19.59
N GLN A 72 -19.82 30.92 -18.38
CA GLN A 72 -19.63 32.13 -17.58
C GLN A 72 -18.16 32.34 -17.22
N ALA A 73 -17.48 31.28 -16.76
CA ALA A 73 -16.04 31.32 -16.48
C ALA A 73 -15.25 31.85 -17.68
N PHE A 74 -15.51 31.30 -18.87
CA PHE A 74 -14.83 31.69 -20.09
C PHE A 74 -15.10 33.15 -20.49
N LEU A 75 -16.36 33.60 -20.41
CA LEU A 75 -16.74 34.98 -20.73
C LEU A 75 -16.11 36.00 -19.77
N ASP A 76 -15.95 35.62 -18.50
CA ASP A 76 -15.37 36.47 -17.45
C ASP A 76 -13.84 36.35 -17.35
N GLY A 77 -13.21 35.51 -18.18
CA GLY A 77 -11.75 35.28 -18.14
C GLY A 77 -11.27 34.42 -16.97
N PHE A 78 -12.17 33.70 -16.29
CA PHE A 78 -11.85 32.77 -15.21
C PHE A 78 -11.69 31.33 -15.69
N SER A 79 -11.01 30.50 -14.89
CA SER A 79 -11.01 29.04 -15.05
C SER A 79 -12.00 28.39 -14.08
N THR A 80 -12.54 27.22 -14.42
CA THR A 80 -13.40 26.45 -13.49
C THR A 80 -12.61 25.67 -12.42
N GLY A 81 -11.32 25.96 -12.24
CA GLY A 81 -10.43 25.23 -11.34
C GLY A 81 -10.09 23.81 -11.82
N LEU A 82 -9.42 23.05 -10.95
CA LEU A 82 -9.04 21.67 -11.21
C LEU A 82 -10.28 20.79 -11.37
N LYS A 83 -10.32 20.04 -12.46
CA LYS A 83 -11.40 19.08 -12.72
C LYS A 83 -11.21 17.90 -11.77
N ALA A 84 -12.24 17.56 -11.02
CA ALA A 84 -12.23 16.33 -10.25
C ALA A 84 -12.02 15.14 -11.20
N PRO A 85 -11.15 14.17 -10.87
CA PRO A 85 -10.99 12.97 -11.66
C PRO A 85 -12.33 12.21 -11.71
N SER A 86 -12.66 11.63 -12.87
CA SER A 86 -13.91 10.92 -13.10
C SER A 86 -14.00 9.56 -12.37
N GLY A 87 -12.89 9.10 -11.79
CA GLY A 87 -12.76 7.86 -11.04
C GLY A 87 -11.32 7.66 -10.57
N LYS A 88 -11.01 6.47 -10.05
CA LYS A 88 -9.65 6.14 -9.60
C LYS A 88 -8.64 6.11 -10.77
N GLY A 89 -9.08 5.83 -12.00
CA GLY A 89 -8.18 5.70 -13.14
C GLY A 89 -7.24 4.49 -13.02
N ARG A 90 -6.14 4.51 -13.77
CA ARG A 90 -5.14 3.44 -13.76
C ARG A 90 -4.38 3.39 -12.43
N ARG A 91 -3.82 2.23 -12.11
CA ARG A 91 -3.05 2.00 -10.87
C ARG A 91 -1.60 1.70 -11.22
N LEU A 92 -0.67 2.39 -10.56
CA LEU A 92 0.74 2.01 -10.52
C LEU A 92 0.98 1.23 -9.23
N ILE A 93 1.68 0.10 -9.36
CA ILE A 93 2.18 -0.70 -8.24
C ILE A 93 3.65 -0.36 -8.05
N ILE A 94 4.03 -0.17 -6.80
CA ILE A 94 5.36 0.26 -6.38
C ILE A 94 5.83 -0.69 -5.30
N THR A 95 6.96 -1.35 -5.55
CA THR A 95 7.65 -2.18 -4.56
C THR A 95 9.07 -1.65 -4.41
N HIS A 96 9.51 -1.53 -3.16
CA HIS A 96 10.85 -1.05 -2.88
C HIS A 96 11.39 -1.68 -1.60
N ILE A 97 12.72 -1.59 -1.44
CA ILE A 97 13.47 -2.11 -0.31
C ILE A 97 14.43 -1.03 0.18
N GLY A 98 14.53 -0.88 1.51
CA GLY A 98 15.38 0.12 2.12
C GLY A 98 15.84 -0.29 3.52
N SER A 99 16.86 0.37 4.01
CA SER A 99 17.41 0.14 5.36
C SER A 99 17.47 1.46 6.13
N ASP A 100 18.14 1.45 7.28
CA ASP A 100 18.44 2.63 8.07
C ASP A 100 19.30 3.67 7.34
N THR A 101 20.00 3.30 6.27
CA THR A 101 20.76 4.22 5.41
C THR A 101 19.98 4.72 4.19
N GLY A 102 18.67 4.42 4.12
CA GLY A 102 17.81 4.81 3.01
C GLY A 102 17.50 3.66 2.06
N PHE A 103 16.89 4.00 0.92
CA PHE A 103 16.50 3.04 -0.10
C PHE A 103 17.72 2.44 -0.81
N LEU A 104 17.62 1.16 -1.13
CA LEU A 104 18.65 0.48 -1.92
C LEU A 104 18.64 1.03 -3.35
N GLU A 105 19.79 1.48 -3.84
CA GLU A 105 19.94 1.85 -5.24
C GLU A 105 19.59 0.66 -6.14
N ASN A 106 18.78 0.89 -7.18
CA ASN A 106 18.19 -0.16 -8.03
C ASN A 106 17.15 -1.08 -7.36
N GLY A 107 16.78 -0.84 -6.10
CA GLY A 107 15.76 -1.63 -5.42
C GLY A 107 14.32 -1.29 -5.81
N LEU A 108 14.09 -0.27 -6.64
CA LEU A 108 12.75 0.23 -6.99
C LEU A 108 12.16 -0.58 -8.14
N HIS A 109 10.95 -1.10 -7.94
CA HIS A 109 10.14 -1.72 -8.99
C HIS A 109 8.81 -0.99 -9.11
N VAL A 110 8.52 -0.47 -10.30
CA VAL A 110 7.27 0.24 -10.60
C VAL A 110 6.70 -0.28 -11.90
N PHE A 111 5.42 -0.63 -11.89
CA PHE A 111 4.71 -1.03 -13.10
C PHE A 111 3.23 -0.68 -13.05
N GLU A 112 2.62 -0.53 -14.23
CA GLU A 112 1.19 -0.26 -14.37
C GLU A 112 0.40 -1.56 -14.22
N SER A 113 -0.62 -1.52 -13.35
CA SER A 113 -1.61 -2.56 -13.19
C SER A 113 -2.36 -2.77 -14.49
N ARG A 114 -2.43 -4.02 -14.95
CA ARG A 114 -3.14 -4.37 -16.20
C ARG A 114 -4.55 -4.91 -15.96
N LYS A 115 -5.04 -4.81 -14.73
CA LYS A 115 -6.23 -5.53 -14.28
C LYS A 115 -7.56 -4.85 -14.57
N THR A 116 -8.58 -5.72 -14.64
CA THR A 116 -10.00 -5.38 -14.66
C THR A 116 -10.78 -5.83 -13.40
N GLY A 117 -10.18 -6.52 -12.41
CA GLY A 117 -10.97 -7.12 -11.30
C GLY A 117 -10.28 -7.51 -9.98
N ASP A 118 -9.28 -8.42 -9.98
CA ASP A 118 -8.74 -9.01 -8.72
C ASP A 118 -7.61 -8.16 -8.08
N TYR A 119 -7.07 -8.47 -6.90
CA TYR A 119 -5.91 -7.78 -6.30
C TYR A 119 -4.55 -8.44 -6.63
N HIS A 120 -4.48 -9.77 -6.84
CA HIS A 120 -3.22 -10.55 -6.85
C HIS A 120 -2.67 -10.99 -8.23
N GLU A 121 -3.11 -10.39 -9.32
CA GLU A 121 -2.66 -10.75 -10.70
C GLU A 121 -1.50 -9.87 -11.15
N ASP A 122 -1.28 -8.71 -10.50
CA ASP A 122 -0.24 -7.76 -10.90
C ASP A 122 1.09 -8.03 -10.19
N MET A 123 1.13 -7.95 -8.84
CA MET A 123 2.22 -8.52 -8.06
C MET A 123 1.90 -9.98 -7.72
N ASN A 124 2.39 -10.88 -8.56
CA ASN A 124 2.35 -12.32 -8.32
C ASN A 124 3.74 -12.83 -7.93
N SER A 125 3.81 -14.11 -7.55
CA SER A 125 5.06 -14.73 -7.12
C SER A 125 6.18 -14.63 -8.15
N ASP A 126 5.89 -14.77 -9.45
CA ASP A 126 6.92 -14.75 -10.48
C ASP A 126 7.51 -13.34 -10.69
N VAL A 127 6.65 -12.31 -10.62
CA VAL A 127 7.10 -10.90 -10.67
C VAL A 127 7.93 -10.57 -9.44
N PHE A 128 7.45 -10.97 -8.26
CA PHE A 128 8.16 -10.76 -7.01
C PHE A 128 9.52 -11.47 -6.99
N GLU A 129 9.58 -12.75 -7.32
CA GLU A 129 10.81 -13.53 -7.31
C GLU A 129 11.85 -12.97 -8.28
N LYS A 130 11.43 -12.60 -9.50
CA LYS A 130 12.34 -12.00 -10.47
C LYS A 130 12.93 -10.67 -9.99
N TRP A 131 12.10 -9.82 -9.37
CA TRP A 131 12.58 -8.59 -8.77
C TRP A 131 13.49 -8.86 -7.57
N PHE A 132 13.11 -9.82 -6.72
CA PHE A 132 13.83 -10.13 -5.50
C PHE A 132 15.20 -10.75 -5.79
N GLU A 133 15.30 -11.67 -6.75
CA GLU A 133 16.56 -12.23 -7.24
C GLU A 133 17.52 -11.12 -7.72
N TYR A 134 16.99 -10.13 -8.45
CA TYR A 134 17.77 -8.98 -8.88
C TYR A 134 18.26 -8.16 -7.68
N VAL A 135 17.37 -7.85 -6.73
CA VAL A 135 17.69 -7.09 -5.51
C VAL A 135 18.72 -7.80 -4.63
N LEU A 136 18.62 -9.12 -4.47
CA LEU A 136 19.54 -9.92 -3.65
C LEU A 136 21.01 -9.73 -4.07
N SER A 137 21.27 -9.48 -5.35
CA SER A 137 22.63 -9.24 -5.86
C SER A 137 23.25 -7.91 -5.38
N TYR A 138 22.44 -6.98 -4.87
CA TYR A 138 22.88 -5.68 -4.36
C TYR A 138 22.90 -5.60 -2.83
N LEU A 139 22.43 -6.64 -2.13
CA LEU A 139 22.42 -6.65 -0.66
C LEU A 139 23.80 -6.96 -0.09
N GLU A 140 24.07 -6.38 1.06
CA GLU A 140 25.28 -6.67 1.83
C GLU A 140 25.32 -8.16 2.25
N PRO A 141 26.50 -8.81 2.25
CA PRO A 141 26.62 -10.19 2.70
C PRO A 141 26.09 -10.39 4.13
N GLY A 142 25.21 -11.38 4.29
CA GLY A 142 24.61 -11.70 5.58
C GLY A 142 23.58 -10.70 6.07
N ALA A 143 23.08 -9.81 5.19
CA ALA A 143 21.94 -8.95 5.45
C ALA A 143 20.67 -9.74 5.77
N VAL A 144 19.76 -9.10 6.48
CA VAL A 144 18.43 -9.62 6.80
C VAL A 144 17.38 -8.83 6.03
N VAL A 145 16.47 -9.53 5.37
CA VAL A 145 15.30 -8.91 4.73
C VAL A 145 14.06 -9.17 5.57
N VAL A 146 13.34 -8.10 5.88
CA VAL A 146 12.04 -8.13 6.56
C VAL A 146 10.98 -7.80 5.51
N MET A 147 10.00 -8.69 5.40
CA MET A 147 8.86 -8.60 4.49
C MET A 147 7.59 -8.98 5.24
N ASP A 148 6.43 -8.61 4.70
CA ASP A 148 5.15 -9.01 5.25
C ASP A 148 4.86 -10.50 5.00
N ASN A 149 3.86 -11.04 5.71
CA ASN A 149 3.43 -12.43 5.53
C ASN A 149 2.35 -12.55 4.45
N ALA A 150 2.64 -12.03 3.26
CA ALA A 150 1.74 -12.15 2.12
C ALA A 150 1.78 -13.59 1.54
N PRO A 151 0.75 -14.02 0.78
CA PRO A 151 0.73 -15.37 0.21
C PRO A 151 1.75 -15.61 -0.91
N TYR A 152 2.06 -14.57 -1.71
CA TYR A 152 2.86 -14.72 -2.93
C TYR A 152 4.38 -14.83 -2.71
N PRO A 153 5.00 -14.25 -1.65
CA PRO A 153 6.41 -14.48 -1.32
C PRO A 153 6.69 -15.88 -0.76
N SER A 154 5.68 -16.63 -0.30
CA SER A 154 5.84 -17.92 0.39
C SER A 154 5.24 -19.09 -0.40
N ARG A 155 5.90 -19.49 -1.50
CA ARG A 155 5.43 -20.60 -2.36
C ARG A 155 5.74 -22.00 -1.83
N ARG A 156 6.69 -22.13 -0.91
CA ARG A 156 7.02 -23.42 -0.30
C ARG A 156 6.16 -23.62 0.94
N VAL A 157 5.17 -24.50 0.81
CA VAL A 157 4.53 -25.13 1.97
C VAL A 157 5.58 -26.03 2.59
N GLU A 158 6.03 -25.73 3.80
CA GLU A 158 6.80 -26.71 4.57
C GLU A 158 5.88 -27.91 4.81
N MET A 159 6.32 -29.10 4.35
CA MET A 159 5.68 -30.34 4.77
C MET A 159 5.96 -30.50 6.26
N LEU A 160 4.92 -30.33 7.08
CA LEU A 160 4.91 -30.68 8.50
C LEU A 160 5.24 -32.17 8.71
#